data_AF-A0A3M2BPI3-F1
#
_entry.id   AF-A0A3M2BPI3-F1
#
_cell.length_a   1.000
_cell.length_b   1.000
_cell.length_c   1.000
_cell.angle_alpha   90.00
_cell.angle_beta   90.00
_cell.angle_gamma   90.00
#
_symmetry.space_group_name_H-M   'P 1'
#
loop_
_entity.id
_entity.type
_entity.pdbx_description
1 polymer ?
#
loop_
_entity_poly.entity_id
_entity_poly.type
_entity_poly.pdbx_seq_one_letter_code
_entity_poly.pdbx_strand_id
1 'polypeptide(L)'
;MALDLRRSRKRACRRWLEKTLLYLEGRRVLEASYERWPPHYHVAVFPKPYARYVRSLASARRAAGRSHLVARGESLWQIARRYDTSIRLLKETNGLRGDVIRPGQVLRIPPGGG
;
A
#
# COMPACT_ATOMS: atom_id res chain seq x y z
N MET A 1 -7.79 -20.76 8.27
CA MET A 1 -9.09 -20.07 8.44
C MET A 1 -9.84 -20.26 7.14
N ALA A 2 -11.10 -20.67 7.18
CA ALA A 2 -11.91 -20.88 5.98
C ALA A 2 -13.03 -19.85 5.90
N LEU A 3 -13.34 -19.39 4.68
CA LEU A 3 -14.35 -18.38 4.39
C LEU A 3 -15.09 -18.79 3.12
N ASP A 4 -16.42 -18.64 3.14
CA ASP A 4 -17.26 -18.85 1.96
C ASP A 4 -17.71 -17.52 1.38
N LEU A 5 -17.33 -17.26 0.12
CA LEU A 5 -17.68 -16.04 -0.58
C LEU A 5 -18.76 -16.31 -1.61
N ARG A 6 -19.92 -15.65 -1.46
CA ARG A 6 -20.99 -15.72 -2.46
C ARG A 6 -20.53 -15.13 -3.78
N ARG A 7 -20.81 -15.82 -4.88
CA ARG A 7 -20.52 -15.28 -6.23
C ARG A 7 -21.44 -14.09 -6.55
N SER A 8 -20.83 -12.92 -6.78
CA SER A 8 -21.58 -11.74 -7.20
C SER A 8 -22.18 -11.90 -8.60
N ARG A 9 -23.41 -11.39 -8.78
CA ARG A 9 -24.08 -11.28 -10.08
C ARG A 9 -23.44 -10.19 -10.96
N LYS A 10 -22.82 -9.17 -10.36
CA LYS A 10 -22.12 -8.10 -11.10
C LYS A 10 -20.81 -8.62 -11.67
N ARG A 11 -20.67 -8.57 -13.01
CA ARG A 11 -19.48 -9.06 -13.73
C ARG A 11 -18.19 -8.38 -13.28
N ALA A 12 -18.22 -7.07 -13.04
CA ALA A 12 -17.06 -6.32 -12.56
C ALA A 12 -16.56 -6.83 -11.19
N CYS A 13 -17.46 -7.00 -10.22
CA CYS A 13 -17.14 -7.52 -8.90
C CYS A 13 -16.58 -8.95 -8.97
N ARG A 14 -17.19 -9.81 -9.79
CA ARG A 14 -16.72 -11.20 -9.96
C ARG A 14 -15.31 -11.25 -10.54
N ARG A 15 -15.05 -10.50 -11.62
CA ARG A 15 -13.72 -10.43 -12.25
C ARG A 15 -12.66 -9.88 -11.30
N TRP A 16 -13.01 -8.88 -10.51
CA TRP A 16 -12.11 -8.34 -9.48
C TRP A 16 -11.78 -9.40 -8.43
N LEU A 17 -12.79 -10.12 -7.93
CA LEU A 17 -12.60 -11.17 -6.94
C LEU A 17 -11.73 -12.31 -7.49
N GLU A 18 -12.07 -12.86 -8.66
CA GLU A 18 -11.32 -13.95 -9.30
C GLU A 18 -9.85 -13.58 -9.54
N LYS A 19 -9.58 -12.36 -10.04
CA LYS A 19 -8.20 -11.87 -10.19
C LYS A 19 -7.47 -11.77 -8.85
N THR A 20 -8.16 -11.33 -7.81
CA THR A 20 -7.59 -11.18 -6.47
C THR A 20 -7.26 -12.54 -5.86
N LEU A 21 -8.15 -13.52 -5.99
CA LEU A 21 -7.94 -14.88 -5.51
C LEU A 21 -6.73 -15.51 -6.21
N LEU A 22 -6.68 -15.49 -7.55
CA LEU A 22 -5.55 -16.00 -8.33
C LEU A 22 -4.21 -15.34 -7.94
N TYR A 23 -4.22 -14.02 -7.72
CA TYR A 23 -3.02 -13.29 -7.32
C TYR A 23 -2.49 -13.71 -5.94
N LEU A 24 -3.39 -14.00 -4.99
CA LEU A 24 -3.06 -14.41 -3.64
C LEU A 24 -2.68 -15.90 -3.57
N GLU A 25 -3.30 -16.75 -4.39
CA GLU A 25 -2.88 -18.14 -4.59
C GLU A 25 -1.46 -18.24 -5.14
N GLY A 26 -1.12 -17.41 -6.14
CA GLY A 26 0.24 -17.32 -6.67
C GLY A 26 1.29 -16.91 -5.62
N ARG A 27 0.85 -16.29 -4.51
CA ARG A 27 1.68 -15.95 -3.34
C ARG A 27 1.66 -17.00 -2.24
N ARG A 28 0.91 -18.08 -2.42
CA ARG A 28 0.70 -19.15 -1.43
C ARG A 28 0.21 -18.64 -0.08
N VAL A 29 -0.62 -17.57 -0.09
CA VAL A 29 -1.20 -17.02 1.15
C VAL A 29 -2.60 -17.55 1.44
N LEU A 30 -3.26 -18.04 0.40
CA LEU A 30 -4.55 -18.72 0.45
C LEU A 30 -4.64 -19.72 -0.68
N GLU A 31 -5.69 -20.55 -0.61
CA GLU A 31 -6.19 -21.40 -1.67
C GLU A 31 -7.67 -21.08 -1.88
N ALA A 32 -8.12 -21.05 -3.14
CA ALA A 32 -9.48 -20.72 -3.50
C ALA A 32 -10.03 -21.73 -4.51
N SER A 33 -11.18 -22.32 -4.17
CA SER A 33 -11.90 -23.22 -5.05
C SER A 33 -13.28 -22.67 -5.37
N TYR A 34 -13.77 -22.89 -6.59
CA TYR A 34 -15.10 -22.46 -7.01
C TYR A 34 -16.05 -23.65 -7.06
N GLU A 35 -17.10 -23.59 -6.24
CA GLU A 35 -18.19 -24.55 -6.25
C GLU A 35 -19.33 -24.04 -7.12
N ARG A 36 -19.92 -24.93 -7.93
CA ARG A 36 -20.92 -24.52 -8.94
C ARG A 36 -22.33 -24.42 -8.35
N TRP A 37 -22.64 -25.23 -7.33
CA TRP A 37 -23.99 -25.34 -6.77
C TRP A 37 -24.00 -25.50 -5.24
N PRO A 38 -24.52 -24.50 -4.49
CA PRO A 38 -24.80 -23.13 -4.94
C PRO A 38 -23.50 -22.44 -5.39
N PRO A 39 -23.55 -21.42 -6.26
CA PRO A 39 -22.32 -20.79 -6.77
C PRO A 39 -21.62 -19.95 -5.68
N HIS A 40 -20.51 -20.47 -5.15
CA HIS A 40 -19.69 -19.78 -4.15
C HIS A 40 -18.21 -20.17 -4.27
N TYR A 41 -17.35 -19.40 -3.61
CA TYR A 41 -15.92 -19.68 -3.51
C TYR A 41 -15.60 -20.14 -2.09
N HIS A 42 -14.96 -21.30 -1.98
CA HIS A 42 -14.32 -21.74 -0.75
C HIS A 42 -12.92 -21.14 -0.70
N VAL A 43 -12.61 -20.38 0.34
CA VAL A 43 -11.30 -19.75 0.49
C VAL A 43 -10.64 -20.21 1.79
N ALA A 44 -9.55 -20.95 1.66
CA ALA A 44 -8.70 -21.34 2.78
C ALA A 44 -7.54 -20.35 2.92
N VAL A 45 -7.59 -19.47 3.90
CA VAL A 45 -6.50 -18.54 4.21
C VAL A 45 -5.51 -19.19 5.17
N PHE A 46 -4.24 -19.21 4.79
CA PHE A 46 -3.14 -19.72 5.62
C PHE A 46 -2.64 -18.60 6.54
N PRO A 47 -2.90 -18.65 7.87
CA PRO A 47 -2.69 -17.49 8.74
C PRO A 47 -1.24 -17.01 8.79
N LYS A 48 -0.28 -17.93 8.88
CA LYS A 48 1.16 -17.59 8.95
C LYS A 48 1.67 -16.96 7.63
N PRO A 49 1.46 -17.59 6.45
CA PRO A 49 1.78 -16.97 5.16
C PRO A 49 1.10 -15.61 4.95
N TYR A 50 -0.21 -15.53 5.24
CA TYR A 50 -0.96 -14.29 5.08
C TYR A 50 -0.42 -13.16 5.98
N ALA A 51 -0.13 -13.46 7.25
CA ALA A 51 0.46 -12.48 8.16
C ALA A 51 1.84 -11.99 7.67
N ARG A 52 2.66 -12.88 7.10
CA ARG A 52 3.95 -12.51 6.50
C ARG A 52 3.76 -11.58 5.30
N TYR A 53 2.82 -11.90 4.42
CA TYR A 53 2.48 -11.08 3.25
C TYR A 53 1.99 -9.68 3.65
N VAL A 54 1.10 -9.58 4.64
CA VAL A 54 0.65 -8.26 5.12
C VAL A 54 1.80 -7.46 5.74
N ARG A 55 2.69 -8.11 6.51
CA ARG A 55 3.90 -7.44 7.02
C ARG A 55 4.84 -6.97 5.92
N SER A 56 5.05 -7.76 4.87
CA SER A 56 5.90 -7.35 3.75
C SER A 56 5.30 -6.18 2.98
N LEU A 57 3.99 -6.16 2.78
CA LEU A 57 3.29 -5.02 2.17
C LEU A 57 3.43 -3.75 3.02
N ALA A 58 3.24 -3.86 4.35
CA ALA A 58 3.40 -2.74 5.26
C ALA A 58 4.84 -2.20 5.24
N SER A 59 5.83 -3.09 5.19
CA SER A 59 7.24 -2.73 5.11
C SER A 59 7.58 -2.09 3.77
N ALA A 60 7.10 -2.64 2.65
CA ALA A 60 7.27 -2.06 1.32
C ALA A 60 6.61 -0.68 1.21
N ARG A 61 5.42 -0.50 1.80
CA ARG A 61 4.73 0.80 1.85
C ARG A 61 5.47 1.82 2.72
N ARG A 62 6.12 1.39 3.80
CA ARG A 62 7.02 2.26 4.58
C ARG A 62 8.27 2.62 3.77
N ALA A 63 8.87 1.65 3.08
CA ALA A 63 10.06 1.86 2.26
C ALA A 63 9.80 2.76 1.04
N ALA A 64 8.59 2.68 0.45
CA ALA A 64 8.19 3.56 -0.65
C ALA A 64 8.08 5.05 -0.24
N GLY A 65 8.15 5.35 1.05
CA GLY A 65 8.03 6.71 1.59
C GLY A 65 6.61 7.26 1.48
N ARG A 66 6.32 8.31 2.24
CA ARG A 66 5.09 9.10 2.02
C ARG A 66 5.40 10.15 0.96
N SER A 67 4.49 10.43 0.05
CA SER A 67 4.65 11.55 -0.89
C SER A 67 3.80 12.72 -0.42
N HIS A 68 4.35 13.94 -0.52
CA HIS A 68 3.68 15.18 -0.17
C HIS A 68 3.71 16.13 -1.36
N LEU A 69 2.54 16.65 -1.74
CA LEU A 69 2.40 17.66 -2.78
C LEU A 69 2.50 19.04 -2.11
N VAL A 70 3.55 19.79 -2.45
CA VAL A 70 3.82 21.12 -1.90
C VAL A 70 2.69 22.07 -2.29
N ALA A 71 2.00 22.64 -1.30
CA ALA A 71 1.00 23.67 -1.49
C ALA A 71 1.63 25.06 -1.63
N ARG A 72 0.87 26.02 -2.15
CA ARG A 72 1.34 27.41 -2.30
C ARG A 72 1.63 28.01 -0.92
N GLY A 73 2.86 28.48 -0.72
CA GLY A 73 3.30 29.11 0.53
C GLY A 73 3.86 28.15 1.58
N GLU A 74 3.92 26.84 1.32
CA GLU A 74 4.61 25.90 2.21
C GLU A 74 6.13 26.03 2.09
N SER A 75 6.82 25.85 3.22
CA SER A 75 8.27 25.79 3.31
C SER A 75 8.76 24.40 3.75
N LEU A 76 10.02 24.07 3.44
CA LEU A 76 10.63 22.81 3.88
C LEU A 76 10.55 22.60 5.39
N TRP A 77 10.66 23.68 6.18
CA TRP A 77 10.57 23.60 7.64
C TRP A 77 9.18 23.18 8.11
N GLN A 78 8.11 23.76 7.53
CA GLN A 78 6.73 23.40 7.86
C GLN A 78 6.45 21.95 7.48
N ILE A 79 6.92 21.50 6.32
CA ILE A 79 6.77 20.12 5.86
C ILE A 79 7.55 19.17 6.77
N ALA A 80 8.80 19.49 7.08
CA ALA A 80 9.65 18.70 7.95
C ALA A 80 9.03 18.52 9.35
N ARG A 81 8.55 19.61 9.96
CA ARG A 81 7.86 19.58 11.26
C ARG A 81 6.53 18.82 11.22
N ARG A 82 5.76 18.95 10.13
CA ARG A 82 4.48 18.24 9.96
C ARG A 82 4.66 16.72 9.91
N TYR A 83 5.75 16.26 9.32
CA TYR A 83 6.02 14.84 9.13
C TYR A 83 7.06 14.26 10.10
N ASP A 84 7.47 15.04 11.10
CA ASP A 84 8.46 14.64 12.10
C ASP A 84 9.77 14.12 11.45
N THR A 85 10.29 14.90 10.49
CA THR A 85 11.55 14.62 9.79
C THR A 85 12.48 15.83 9.87
N SER A 86 13.77 15.65 9.57
CA SER A 86 14.70 16.76 9.43
C SER A 86 14.70 17.34 8.01
N ILE A 87 14.99 18.65 7.90
CA ILE A 87 15.17 19.33 6.61
C ILE A 87 16.30 18.67 5.82
N ARG A 88 17.39 18.30 6.50
CA ARG A 88 18.54 17.62 5.89
C ARG A 88 18.12 16.32 5.21
N LEU A 89 17.44 15.43 5.94
CA LEU A 89 16.99 14.15 5.40
C LEU A 89 15.97 14.33 4.26
N LEU A 90 15.09 15.33 4.38
CA LEU A 90 14.13 15.69 3.34
C LEU A 90 14.85 16.18 2.06
N LYS A 91 15.90 16.98 2.19
CA LYS A 91 16.71 17.46 1.06
C LYS A 91 17.49 16.33 0.41
N GLU A 92 18.17 15.51 1.20
CA GLU A 92 18.94 14.35 0.71
C GLU A 92 18.03 13.37 -0.05
N THR A 93 16.86 13.04 0.50
CA THR A 93 15.88 12.11 -0.11
C THR A 93 15.33 12.61 -1.44
N ASN A 94 15.23 13.94 -1.62
CA ASN A 94 14.65 14.57 -2.81
C ASN A 94 15.69 15.21 -3.74
N GLY A 95 16.99 15.07 -3.45
CA GLY A 95 18.06 15.67 -4.25
C GLY A 95 18.06 17.20 -4.26
N LEU A 96 17.53 17.84 -3.21
CA LEU A 96 17.43 19.29 -3.13
C LEU A 96 18.75 19.90 -2.66
N ARG A 97 19.32 20.81 -3.46
CA ARG A 97 20.56 21.53 -3.11
C ARG A 97 20.33 22.72 -2.19
N GLY A 98 19.16 23.36 -2.29
CA GLY A 98 18.78 24.53 -1.49
C GLY A 98 17.45 24.33 -0.78
N ASP A 99 16.93 25.40 -0.19
CA ASP A 99 15.68 25.38 0.57
C ASP A 99 14.46 25.81 -0.25
N VAL A 100 14.68 26.10 -1.54
CA VAL A 100 13.64 26.51 -2.49
C VAL A 100 12.84 25.31 -2.96
N ILE A 101 11.54 25.33 -2.70
CA ILE A 101 10.55 24.38 -3.20
C ILE A 101 9.44 25.11 -3.94
N ARG A 102 8.83 24.45 -4.92
CA ARG A 102 7.79 25.05 -5.77
C ARG A 102 6.41 24.45 -5.47
N PRO A 103 5.33 25.25 -5.47
CA PRO A 103 3.98 24.71 -5.40
C PRO A 103 3.73 23.70 -6.53
N GLY A 104 3.09 22.58 -6.21
CA GLY A 104 2.87 21.46 -7.15
C GLY A 104 4.03 20.47 -7.24
N GLN A 105 5.15 20.71 -6.56
CA GLN A 105 6.25 19.75 -6.47
C GLN A 105 5.86 18.57 -5.56
N VAL A 106 6.19 17.35 -5.96
CA VAL A 106 6.01 16.15 -5.11
C VAL A 106 7.32 15.84 -4.40
N LEU A 107 7.28 15.88 -3.07
CA LEU A 107 8.41 15.51 -2.21
C LEU A 107 8.18 14.12 -1.60
N ARG A 108 9.19 13.28 -1.67
CA ARG A 108 9.29 12.02 -0.93
C ARG A 108 9.68 12.32 0.50
N ILE A 109 8.78 12.04 1.41
CA ILE A 109 8.95 12.19 2.85
C ILE A 109 9.59 10.91 3.39
N PRO A 110 10.82 10.99 3.90
CA PRO A 110 11.49 9.87 4.55
C PRO A 110 10.82 9.56 5.90
N PRO A 111 10.92 8.32 6.40
CA PRO A 111 10.49 8.02 7.76
C PRO A 111 11.30 8.88 8.75
N GLY A 112 10.62 9.46 9.73
CA GLY A 112 11.24 10.32 10.74
C GLY A 112 12.43 9.64 11.40
N GLY A 113 13.62 10.23 11.24
CA GLY A 113 14.82 9.84 11.95
C GLY A 113 14.91 10.67 13.22
N GLY A 114 14.40 10.12 14.31
CA GLY A 114 14.78 10.54 15.67
C GLY A 114 16.18 10.02 15.99
#